data_AF-A0A372KPF4-F1
#
_entry.id   AF-A0A372KPF4-F1
#
_cell.length_a   1.000
_cell.length_b   1.000
_cell.length_c   1.000
_cell.angle_alpha   90.00
_cell.angle_beta   90.00
_cell.angle_gamma   90.00
#
_symmetry.space_group_name_H-M   'P 1'
#
loop_
_entity.id
_entity.type
_entity.pdbx_description
1 polymer ?
#
loop_
_entity_poly.entity_id
_entity_poly.type
_entity_poly.pdbx_seq_one_letter_code
_entity_poly.pdbx_strand_id
1 'polypeptide(L)'
;MLDFRGKVVVITGSLRPMRRQDVIVFLEERGAIVQNYVSTQTDILLAGHKQLDLFEPDKRSKKYDAALSRIAEGQVITIFSEEEFFNFVKKSQS
;
A
#
# COMPACT_ATOMS: atom_id res chain seq x y z
N MET A 1 11.95 -4.44 10.41
CA MET A 1 10.48 -4.41 10.35
C MET A 1 10.10 -3.04 9.83
N LEU A 2 9.19 -2.93 8.86
CA LEU A 2 8.84 -1.64 8.26
C LEU A 2 8.18 -0.75 9.34
N ASP A 3 8.69 0.46 9.54
CA ASP A 3 8.12 1.43 10.47
C ASP A 3 7.15 2.36 9.71
N PHE A 4 5.94 2.47 10.24
CA PHE A 4 4.85 3.25 9.66
C PHE A 4 4.72 4.64 10.29
N ARG A 5 5.41 4.90 11.40
CA ARG A 5 5.25 6.15 12.15
C ARG A 5 5.68 7.36 11.30
N GLY A 6 4.76 8.30 11.13
CA GLY A 6 4.96 9.51 10.35
C GLY A 6 5.05 9.28 8.84
N LYS A 7 4.80 8.06 8.35
CA LYS A 7 4.86 7.72 6.93
C LYS A 7 3.53 7.95 6.24
N VAL A 8 3.57 8.53 5.03
CA VAL A 8 2.40 8.69 4.18
C VAL A 8 2.19 7.44 3.35
N VAL A 9 1.09 6.74 3.63
CA VAL A 9 0.76 5.44 3.00
C VAL A 9 -0.40 5.62 2.03
N VAL A 10 -0.24 5.07 0.82
CA VAL A 10 -1.31 4.97 -0.18
C VAL A 10 -1.69 3.51 -0.36
N ILE A 11 -2.99 3.22 -0.30
CA ILE A 11 -3.51 1.87 -0.52
C ILE A 11 -4.04 1.77 -1.96
N THR A 12 -3.62 0.71 -2.66
CA THR A 12 -4.14 0.32 -3.96
C THR A 12 -4.55 -1.15 -3.98
N GLY A 13 -5.50 -1.51 -4.86
CA GLY A 13 -6.00 -2.88 -4.95
C GLY A 13 -6.84 -3.29 -3.73
N SER A 14 -7.27 -4.54 -3.74
CA SER A 14 -7.99 -5.20 -2.67
C SER A 14 -6.98 -5.90 -1.75
N LEU A 15 -7.21 -5.86 -0.43
CA LEU A 15 -6.36 -6.53 0.57
C LEU A 15 -7.13 -7.68 1.23
N ARG A 16 -7.78 -8.54 0.43
CA ARG A 16 -8.68 -9.57 0.99
C ARG A 16 -7.86 -10.60 1.79
N PRO A 17 -8.36 -11.08 2.94
CA PRO A 17 -9.74 -10.93 3.42
C PRO A 17 -10.02 -9.65 4.24
N MET A 18 -9.02 -8.79 4.49
CA MET A 18 -9.20 -7.58 5.29
C MET A 18 -10.02 -6.52 4.56
N ARG A 19 -10.89 -5.81 5.29
CA ARG A 19 -11.57 -4.63 4.72
C ARG A 19 -10.57 -3.49 4.68
N ARG A 20 -10.66 -2.65 3.65
CA ARG A 20 -9.80 -1.47 3.52
C ARG A 20 -9.84 -0.59 4.76
N GLN A 21 -11.03 -0.43 5.37
CA GLN A 21 -11.17 0.38 6.58
C GLN A 21 -10.37 -0.21 7.76
N ASP A 22 -10.39 -1.53 7.95
CA ASP A 22 -9.64 -2.19 9.01
C ASP A 22 -8.13 -2.01 8.81
N VAL A 23 -7.66 -2.06 7.55
CA VAL A 23 -6.27 -1.76 7.20
C VAL A 23 -5.90 -0.31 7.47
N ILE A 24 -6.78 0.64 7.13
CA ILE A 24 -6.55 2.07 7.41
C ILE A 24 -6.38 2.27 8.92
N VAL A 25 -7.31 1.78 9.72
CA VAL A 25 -7.24 1.88 11.19
C VAL A 25 -5.95 1.26 11.72
N PHE A 26 -5.60 0.06 11.27
CA PHE A 26 -4.37 -0.61 11.68
C PHE A 26 -3.08 0.20 11.41
N LEU A 27 -3.03 0.91 10.27
CA LEU A 27 -1.91 1.75 9.87
C LEU A 27 -1.88 3.06 10.68
N GLU A 28 -3.03 3.71 10.86
CA GLU A 28 -3.17 4.96 11.62
C GLU A 28 -2.86 4.75 13.11
N GLU A 29 -3.28 3.63 13.70
CA GLU A 29 -2.90 3.23 15.07
C GLU A 29 -1.38 3.09 15.25
N ARG A 30 -0.64 2.86 14.16
CA ARG A 30 0.84 2.79 14.12
C ARG A 30 1.48 4.12 13.72
N GLY A 31 0.69 5.17 13.62
CA GLY A 31 1.14 6.54 13.33
C GLY A 31 1.36 6.84 11.86
N ALA A 32 0.86 6.01 10.94
CA ALA A 32 0.85 6.36 9.52
C ALA A 32 -0.20 7.43 9.22
N ILE A 33 0.02 8.14 8.12
CA ILE A 33 -0.96 9.03 7.50
C ILE A 33 -1.45 8.33 6.24
N VAL A 34 -2.70 7.86 6.22
CA VAL A 34 -3.25 7.17 5.05
C VAL A 34 -3.93 8.17 4.12
N GLN A 35 -3.54 8.17 2.84
CA GLN A 35 -4.10 9.06 1.84
C GLN A 35 -4.63 8.31 0.61
N ASN A 36 -5.55 8.95 -0.12
CA ASN A 36 -6.28 8.31 -1.21
C ASN A 36 -5.55 8.34 -2.57
N TYR A 37 -4.54 9.18 -2.74
CA TYR A 37 -3.85 9.39 -4.01
C TYR A 37 -2.33 9.39 -3.81
N VAL A 38 -1.56 9.06 -4.86
CA VAL A 38 -0.09 9.17 -4.82
C VAL A 38 0.29 10.64 -4.99
N SER A 39 1.18 11.13 -4.12
CA SER A 39 1.65 12.51 -4.09
C SER A 39 3.16 12.58 -3.89
N THR A 40 3.73 13.79 -3.90
CA THR A 40 5.15 14.03 -3.59
C THR A 40 5.52 13.66 -2.15
N GLN A 41 4.53 13.50 -1.28
CA GLN A 41 4.72 13.13 0.12
C GLN A 41 4.60 11.62 0.35
N THR A 42 4.13 10.84 -0.63
CA THR A 42 3.95 9.40 -0.46
C THR A 42 5.28 8.71 -0.15
N ASP A 43 5.35 8.03 0.98
CA ASP A 43 6.50 7.19 1.36
C ASP A 43 6.29 5.72 0.97
N ILE A 44 5.04 5.23 1.11
CA ILE A 44 4.72 3.80 0.98
C ILE A 44 3.49 3.62 0.10
N LEU A 45 3.59 2.75 -0.89
CA LEU A 45 2.45 2.21 -1.62
C LEU A 45 2.15 0.79 -1.11
N LEU A 46 1.05 0.62 -0.37
CA LEU A 46 0.51 -0.69 -0.02
C LEU A 46 -0.27 -1.26 -1.21
N ALA A 47 0.34 -2.25 -1.86
CA ALA A 47 -0.15 -2.87 -3.08
C ALA A 47 -0.91 -4.17 -2.79
N GLY A 48 -2.23 -4.04 -2.68
CA GLY A 48 -3.16 -5.16 -2.66
C GLY A 48 -3.41 -5.77 -4.04
N HIS A 49 -3.91 -7.00 -4.06
CA HIS A 49 -4.31 -7.67 -5.29
C HIS A 49 -5.41 -6.89 -6.01
N LYS A 50 -5.19 -6.63 -7.30
CA LYS A 50 -6.18 -5.94 -8.14
C LYS A 50 -6.76 -6.94 -9.14
N GLN A 51 -7.85 -7.58 -8.77
CA GLN A 51 -8.65 -8.35 -9.73
C GLN A 51 -9.48 -7.36 -10.56
N LEU A 52 -8.84 -6.75 -11.57
CA LEU A 52 -9.55 -5.88 -12.52
C LEU A 52 -10.21 -6.68 -13.63
N ASP A 53 -9.61 -7.80 -14.00
CA ASP A 53 -10.01 -8.63 -15.11
C ASP A 53 -9.45 -10.04 -14.87
N LEU A 54 -10.25 -11.07 -15.16
CA LEU A 54 -9.78 -12.46 -15.12
C LEU A 54 -8.80 -12.76 -16.27
N PHE A 55 -8.80 -11.93 -17.31
CA PHE A 55 -8.02 -12.12 -18.53
C PHE A 55 -6.80 -11.20 -18.62
N GLU A 56 -6.66 -10.21 -17.74
CA GLU A 56 -5.50 -9.31 -17.68
C GLU A 56 -4.89 -9.28 -16.26
N PRO A 57 -4.18 -10.36 -15.87
CA PRO A 57 -3.58 -10.46 -14.52
C PRO A 57 -2.55 -9.36 -14.24
N ASP A 58 -1.95 -8.78 -15.28
CA ASP A 58 -0.95 -7.72 -15.18
C ASP A 58 -1.54 -6.30 -15.14
N LYS A 59 -2.87 -6.14 -15.16
CA LYS A 59 -3.49 -4.82 -15.19
C LYS A 59 -3.36 -4.12 -13.82
N ARG A 60 -2.33 -3.27 -13.73
CA ARG A 60 -2.02 -2.49 -12.53
C ARG A 60 -3.05 -1.37 -12.29
N SER A 61 -2.94 -0.76 -11.13
CA SER A 61 -3.78 0.38 -10.77
C SER A 61 -3.16 1.69 -11.22
N LYS A 62 -3.99 2.68 -11.56
CA LYS A 62 -3.53 4.06 -11.80
C LYS A 62 -2.66 4.61 -10.66
N LYS A 63 -2.91 4.20 -9.40
CA LYS A 63 -2.07 4.57 -8.25
C LYS A 63 -0.72 3.85 -8.28
N TYR A 64 -0.70 2.60 -8.73
CA TYR A 64 0.55 1.86 -8.90
C TYR A 64 1.40 2.51 -9.99
N ASP A 65 0.80 2.82 -11.14
CA ASP A 65 1.49 3.50 -12.25
C ASP A 65 1.98 4.91 -11.84
N ALA A 66 1.18 5.63 -11.04
CA ALA A 66 1.58 6.91 -10.47
C ALA A 66 2.78 6.77 -9.52
N ALA A 67 2.80 5.75 -8.66
CA ALA A 67 3.95 5.51 -7.79
C ALA A 67 5.21 5.16 -8.59
N LEU A 68 5.10 4.31 -9.62
CA LEU A 68 6.22 4.01 -10.51
C LEU A 68 6.74 5.26 -11.23
N SER A 69 5.85 6.13 -11.69
CA SER A 69 6.23 7.39 -12.34
C SER A 69 7.03 8.27 -11.38
N ARG A 70 6.59 8.39 -10.12
CA ARG A 70 7.33 9.14 -9.09
C ARG A 70 8.67 8.51 -8.72
N ILE A 71 8.75 7.18 -8.67
CA ILE A 71 10.02 6.47 -8.47
C ILE A 71 10.98 6.77 -9.62
N ALA A 72 10.48 6.77 -10.86
CA ALA A 72 11.28 7.14 -12.03
C ALA A 72 11.75 8.60 -12.01
N GLU A 73 10.96 9.50 -11.40
CA GLU A 73 11.33 10.91 -11.13
C GLU A 73 12.31 11.06 -9.93
N GLY A 74 12.69 9.95 -9.27
CA GLY A 74 13.66 9.94 -8.18
C GLY A 74 13.05 9.99 -6.77
N GLN A 75 11.72 9.96 -6.63
CA GLN A 75 11.07 9.85 -5.33
C GLN A 75 11.29 8.47 -4.73
N VAL A 76 11.74 8.41 -3.48
CA VAL A 76 11.87 7.14 -2.75
C VAL A 76 10.49 6.71 -2.26
N ILE A 77 9.87 5.76 -2.96
CA ILE A 77 8.60 5.14 -2.55
C ILE A 77 8.84 3.65 -2.34
N THR A 78 8.47 3.15 -1.15
CA THR A 78 8.51 1.72 -0.85
C THR A 78 7.23 1.07 -1.34
N ILE A 79 7.33 0.10 -2.25
CA ILE A 79 6.20 -0.76 -2.61
C ILE A 79 6.11 -1.87 -1.57
N PHE A 80 5.02 -1.90 -0.83
CA PHE A 80 4.75 -2.91 0.20
C PHE A 80 3.63 -3.81 -0.29
N SER A 81 3.96 -5.06 -0.62
CA SER A 81 3.00 -6.00 -1.19
C SER A 81 1.98 -6.50 -0.16
N GLU A 82 0.87 -7.05 -0.65
CA GLU A 82 -0.15 -7.71 0.18
C GLU A 82 0.46 -8.81 1.06
N GLU A 83 1.32 -9.66 0.48
CA GLU A 83 1.93 -10.78 1.19
C GLU A 83 2.82 -10.28 2.34
N GLU A 84 3.67 -9.28 2.07
CA GLU A 84 4.53 -8.68 3.09
C GLU A 84 3.70 -8.00 4.18
N PHE A 85 2.60 -7.33 3.82
CA PHE A 85 1.68 -6.73 4.77
C PHE A 85 1.01 -7.79 5.66
N PHE A 86 0.51 -8.89 5.11
CA PHE A 86 -0.09 -9.95 5.91
C PHE A 86 0.92 -10.64 6.82
N ASN A 87 2.14 -10.87 6.34
CA ASN A 87 3.21 -11.41 7.17
C ASN A 87 3.58 -10.44 8.30
N PHE A 88 3.57 -9.13 8.04
CA PHE A 88 3.75 -8.11 9.06
C PHE A 88 2.63 -8.12 10.11
N VAL A 89 1.37 -8.15 9.68
CA VAL A 89 0.20 -8.18 10.58
C VAL A 89 0.25 -9.41 11.48
N LYS A 90 0.49 -10.60 10.92
CA LYS A 90 0.62 -11.86 11.68
C LYS A 90 1.69 -11.77 12.78
N LYS A 91 2.88 -11.26 12.44
CA LYS A 91 3.97 -11.06 13.39
C LYS A 91 3.66 -10.04 14.47
N SER A 92 2.81 -9.05 14.18
CA SER A 92 2.41 -8.02 15.16
C SER A 92 1.36 -8.49 16.18
N GLN A 93 0.75 -9.66 15.95
CA GLN A 93 -0.22 -10.28 16.86
C GLN A 93 0.33 -11.48 17.63
N SER A 94 1.59 -11.86 17.37
CA SER A 94 2.31 -12.94 18.07
C SER A 94 3.15 -12.36 19.19
#